data_AF-A0AA96VIK7-F1
#
_entry.id   AF-A0AA96VIK7-F1
#
_cell.length_a   1.000
_cell.length_b   1.000
_cell.length_c   1.000
_cell.angle_alpha   90.00
_cell.angle_beta   90.00
_cell.angle_gamma   90.00
#
_symmetry.space_group_name_H-M   'P 1'
#
loop_
_entity.id
_entity.type
_entity.pdbx_description
1 polymer ?
#
loop_
_entity_poly.entity_id
_entity_poly.type
_entity_poly.pdbx_seq_one_letter_code
_entity_poly.pdbx_strand_id
1 'polypeptide(L)'
;MAFDYDTLTLIYLGIGVFAYFSILFLTFRDMRIFRRTGYISYRKGAFKGIIASSLVLVGLFLIPTMNLLGLALVFLGVMVNQKGAREKVFTTANTLNRFIGQTDIVLTNEEKKALYEQQVAEKKQMEKEKEKNERREKIKEQREEKEEE
;
A
#
# COMPACT_ATOMS: atom_id res chain seq x y z
N MET A 1 -25.57 12.33 24.39
CA MET A 1 -26.27 11.37 23.52
C MET A 1 -25.70 10.00 23.85
N ALA A 2 -26.43 9.18 24.62
CA ALA A 2 -26.03 7.79 24.82
C ALA A 2 -26.50 7.03 23.57
N PHE A 3 -25.56 6.51 22.80
CA PHE A 3 -25.88 5.60 21.70
C PHE A 3 -26.23 4.26 22.33
N ASP A 4 -27.49 3.83 22.19
CA ASP A 4 -27.91 2.49 22.59
C ASP A 4 -27.48 1.53 21.47
N TYR A 5 -26.40 0.80 21.72
CA TYR A 5 -25.79 -0.06 20.70
C TYR A 5 -26.37 -1.46 20.79
N ASP A 6 -27.04 -1.90 19.73
CA ASP A 6 -27.42 -3.29 19.60
C ASP A 6 -26.19 -4.20 19.41
N THR A 7 -26.39 -5.50 19.65
CA THR A 7 -25.32 -6.51 19.53
C THR A 7 -24.67 -6.50 18.15
N LEU A 8 -25.45 -6.22 17.10
CA LEU A 8 -24.98 -6.21 15.72
C LEU A 8 -24.05 -5.02 15.45
N THR A 9 -24.39 -3.83 15.95
CA THR A 9 -23.54 -2.63 15.87
C THR A 9 -22.25 -2.82 16.66
N LEU A 10 -22.30 -3.46 17.83
CA LEU A 10 -21.09 -3.82 18.59
C LEU A 10 -20.17 -4.77 17.82
N ILE A 11 -20.73 -5.78 17.14
CA ILE A 11 -19.96 -6.68 16.28
C ILE A 11 -19.30 -5.90 15.15
N TYR A 12 -20.01 -5.00 14.48
CA TYR A 12 -19.47 -4.23 13.36
C TYR A 12 -18.38 -3.25 13.81
N LEU A 13 -18.55 -2.59 14.95
CA LEU A 13 -17.51 -1.78 15.57
C LEU A 13 -16.28 -2.64 15.89
N GLY A 14 -16.46 -3.85 16.42
CA GLY A 14 -15.37 -4.79 16.67
C GLY A 14 -14.58 -5.13 15.41
N ILE A 15 -15.26 -5.43 14.30
CA ILE A 15 -14.63 -5.67 13.00
C ILE A 15 -13.86 -4.45 12.53
N GLY A 16 -14.47 -3.27 12.59
CA GLY A 16 -13.85 -2.01 12.17
C GLY A 16 -12.61 -1.65 12.98
N VAL A 17 -12.67 -1.79 14.31
CA VAL A 17 -11.53 -1.57 15.22
C VAL A 17 -10.39 -2.55 14.90
N PHE A 18 -10.70 -3.83 14.73
CA PHE A 18 -9.69 -4.84 14.40
C PHE A 18 -9.02 -4.55 13.05
N ALA A 19 -9.80 -4.19 12.03
CA ALA A 19 -9.29 -3.80 10.72
C ALA A 19 -8.38 -2.55 10.83
N TYR A 20 -8.81 -1.53 11.56
CA TYR A 20 -8.06 -0.28 11.75
C TYR A 20 -6.67 -0.55 12.36
N PHE A 21 -6.62 -1.27 13.48
CA PHE A 21 -5.35 -1.59 14.15
C PHE A 21 -4.46 -2.52 13.30
N SER A 22 -5.05 -3.46 12.57
CA SER A 22 -4.31 -4.31 11.65
C SER A 22 -3.62 -3.49 10.56
N ILE A 23 -4.33 -2.55 9.93
CA ILE A 23 -3.76 -1.67 8.90
C ILE A 23 -2.68 -0.77 9.50
N LEU A 24 -2.94 -0.13 10.64
CA LEU A 24 -1.95 0.71 11.32
C LEU A 24 -0.67 -0.07 11.66
N PHE A 25 -0.81 -1.26 12.22
CA PHE A 25 0.32 -2.12 12.57
C PHE A 25 1.19 -2.44 11.33
N LEU A 26 0.55 -2.85 10.23
CA LEU A 26 1.25 -3.12 8.97
C LEU A 26 1.90 -1.87 8.41
N THR A 27 1.23 -0.71 8.53
CA THR A 27 1.75 0.59 8.07
C THR A 27 3.00 0.98 8.85
N PHE A 28 3.00 0.89 10.18
CA PHE A 28 4.18 1.16 11.00
C PHE A 28 5.31 0.18 10.76
N ARG A 29 4.99 -1.09 10.48
CA ARG A 29 6.00 -2.08 10.07
C ARG A 29 6.64 -1.65 8.75
N ASP A 30 5.85 -1.25 7.76
CA ASP A 30 6.37 -0.81 6.46
C ASP A 30 7.21 0.48 6.59
N MET A 31 6.81 1.44 7.45
CA MET A 31 7.63 2.61 7.77
C MET A 31 8.97 2.24 8.42
N ARG A 32 8.98 1.30 9.36
CA ARG A 32 10.22 0.83 10.01
C ARG A 32 11.16 0.14 9.03
N ILE A 33 10.61 -0.68 8.13
CA ILE A 33 11.37 -1.31 7.06
C ILE A 33 11.97 -0.23 6.15
N PHE A 34 11.17 0.73 5.69
CA PHE A 34 11.67 1.83 4.86
C PHE A 34 12.79 2.61 5.55
N ARG A 35 12.64 2.91 6.85
CA ARG A 35 13.68 3.60 7.63
C ARG A 35 15.00 2.82 7.68
N ARG A 36 14.96 1.49 7.67
CA ARG A 36 16.14 0.61 7.69
C ARG A 36 16.74 0.42 6.30
N THR A 37 15.92 0.22 5.28
CA THR A 37 16.35 -0.25 3.95
C THR A 37 16.36 0.82 2.85
N GLY A 38 15.63 1.93 3.00
CA GLY A 38 15.55 2.99 1.97
C GLY A 38 14.76 2.63 0.71
N TYR A 39 14.18 1.42 0.60
CA TYR A 39 13.40 1.00 -0.57
C TYR A 39 12.10 1.79 -0.72
N ILE A 40 11.91 2.45 -1.87
CA ILE A 40 10.77 3.33 -2.14
C ILE A 40 9.45 2.54 -2.14
N SER A 41 9.48 1.25 -2.49
CA SER A 41 8.30 0.37 -2.48
C SER A 41 7.63 0.32 -1.09
N TYR A 42 8.42 0.29 -0.01
CA TYR A 42 7.94 0.26 1.37
C TYR A 42 7.40 1.62 1.81
N ARG A 43 8.00 2.72 1.35
CA ARG A 43 7.44 4.07 1.54
C ARG A 43 6.06 4.21 0.89
N LYS A 44 5.92 3.74 -0.35
CA LYS A 44 4.63 3.72 -1.07
C LYS A 44 3.62 2.83 -0.34
N GLY A 45 4.06 1.68 0.17
CA GLY A 45 3.24 0.79 0.99
C GLY A 45 2.70 1.49 2.25
N ALA A 46 3.57 2.15 3.01
CA ALA A 46 3.18 2.92 4.18
C ALA A 46 2.20 4.06 3.82
N PHE A 47 2.41 4.76 2.71
CA PHE A 47 1.49 5.82 2.28
C PHE A 47 0.10 5.28 1.95
N LYS A 48 0.01 4.16 1.23
CA LYS A 48 -1.27 3.46 0.99
C LYS A 48 -1.94 3.03 2.30
N GLY A 49 -1.14 2.53 3.25
CA GLY A 49 -1.62 2.14 4.58
C GLY A 49 -2.23 3.32 5.35
N ILE A 50 -1.65 4.52 5.27
CA ILE A 50 -2.22 5.73 5.87
C ILE A 50 -3.58 6.04 5.25
N ILE A 51 -3.67 6.11 3.91
CA ILE A 51 -4.93 6.38 3.19
C ILE A 51 -6.01 5.35 3.57
N ALA A 52 -5.64 4.06 3.54
CA ALA A 52 -6.53 2.97 3.90
C ALA A 52 -7.00 3.08 5.36
N SER A 53 -6.11 3.38 6.30
CA SER A 53 -6.46 3.52 7.72
C SER A 53 -7.40 4.71 7.97
N SER A 54 -7.23 5.81 7.24
CA SER A 54 -8.15 6.95 7.29
C SER A 54 -9.55 6.58 6.78
N LEU A 55 -9.62 5.79 5.69
CA LEU A 55 -10.90 5.34 5.14
C LEU A 55 -11.63 4.39 6.11
N VAL A 56 -10.89 3.46 6.74
CA VAL A 56 -11.43 2.59 7.79
C VAL A 56 -11.90 3.41 8.99
N LEU A 57 -11.16 4.45 9.39
CA LEU A 57 -11.54 5.30 10.51
C LEU A 57 -12.85 6.04 10.22
N VAL A 58 -13.01 6.59 9.02
CA VAL A 58 -14.27 7.21 8.59
C VAL A 58 -15.41 6.19 8.63
N GLY A 59 -15.19 4.98 8.11
CA GLY A 59 -16.17 3.89 8.18
C GLY A 59 -16.56 3.57 9.63
N LEU A 60 -15.59 3.50 10.54
CA LEU A 60 -15.81 3.22 11.95
C LEU A 60 -16.70 4.28 12.63
N PHE A 61 -16.50 5.57 12.32
CA PHE A 61 -17.34 6.65 12.83
C PHE A 61 -18.77 6.62 12.27
N LEU A 62 -18.99 6.03 11.10
CA LEU A 62 -20.30 5.91 10.46
C LEU A 62 -21.08 4.68 10.90
N ILE A 63 -20.44 3.65 11.46
CA ILE A 63 -21.12 2.43 11.91
C ILE A 63 -22.27 2.70 12.90
N PRO A 64 -22.16 3.61 13.89
CA PRO A 64 -23.26 3.90 14.83
C PRO A 64 -24.55 4.46 14.21
N THR A 65 -24.46 5.12 13.05
CA THR A 65 -25.58 5.84 12.43
C THR A 65 -26.01 5.24 11.10
N MET A 66 -25.08 4.61 10.39
CA MET A 66 -25.26 4.03 9.07
C MET A 66 -24.48 2.70 8.96
N ASN A 67 -24.89 1.70 9.76
CA ASN A 67 -24.20 0.42 9.96
C ASN A 67 -23.60 -0.20 8.67
N LEU A 68 -24.44 -0.41 7.65
CA LEU A 68 -24.05 -1.02 6.37
C LEU A 68 -23.04 -0.16 5.59
N LEU A 69 -23.25 1.16 5.54
CA LEU A 69 -22.38 2.08 4.84
C LEU A 69 -21.02 2.21 5.54
N GLY A 70 -21.02 2.33 6.87
CA GLY A 70 -19.81 2.36 7.69
C GLY A 70 -18.98 1.09 7.50
N LEU A 71 -19.63 -0.08 7.55
CA LEU A 71 -18.97 -1.37 7.32
C LEU A 71 -18.43 -1.51 5.88
N ALA A 72 -19.19 -1.04 4.87
CA ALA A 72 -18.73 -1.03 3.48
C ALA A 72 -17.45 -0.18 3.30
N LEU A 73 -17.38 0.98 3.96
CA LEU A 73 -16.18 1.83 3.96
C LEU A 73 -14.99 1.18 4.67
N VAL A 74 -15.23 0.47 5.78
CA VAL A 74 -14.20 -0.35 6.44
C VAL A 74 -13.63 -1.37 5.45
N PHE A 75 -14.48 -2.13 4.76
CA PHE A 75 -14.00 -3.11 3.77
C PHE A 75 -13.28 -2.47 2.60
N LEU A 76 -13.76 -1.32 2.11
CA LEU A 76 -13.08 -0.56 1.07
C LEU A 76 -11.67 -0.16 1.51
N GLY A 77 -11.50 0.31 2.75
CA GLY A 77 -10.19 0.62 3.32
C GLY A 77 -9.27 -0.60 3.37
N VAL A 78 -9.77 -1.76 3.78
CA VAL A 78 -9.01 -3.02 3.74
C VAL A 78 -8.60 -3.40 2.32
N MET A 79 -9.49 -3.25 1.34
CA MET A 79 -9.19 -3.52 -0.08
C MET A 79 -8.13 -2.58 -0.64
N VAL A 80 -8.12 -1.31 -0.23
CA VAL A 80 -7.09 -0.35 -0.63
C VAL A 80 -5.72 -0.70 -0.03
N ASN A 81 -5.67 -1.32 1.15
CA ASN A 81 -4.43 -1.70 1.84
C ASN A 81 -3.72 -2.96 1.26
N GLN A 82 -3.94 -3.29 -0.01
CA GLN A 82 -3.29 -4.43 -0.64
C GLN A 82 -1.78 -4.24 -0.81
N LYS A 83 -1.03 -5.34 -0.67
CA LYS A 83 0.42 -5.37 -0.88
C LYS A 83 0.73 -5.29 -2.38
N GLY A 84 1.60 -4.36 -2.77
CA GLY A 84 2.20 -4.33 -4.11
C GLY A 84 3.49 -5.16 -4.20
N ALA A 85 4.11 -5.18 -5.39
CA ALA A 85 5.45 -5.73 -5.58
C ALA A 85 6.49 -4.99 -4.71
N ARG A 86 7.35 -5.75 -4.02
CA ARG A 86 8.34 -5.26 -3.05
C ARG A 86 9.61 -6.11 -3.11
N GLU A 87 10.72 -5.50 -2.77
CA GLU A 87 12.03 -6.13 -2.70
C GLU A 87 12.08 -7.13 -1.53
N LYS A 88 12.86 -8.20 -1.68
CA LYS A 88 13.04 -9.18 -0.60
C LYS A 88 14.03 -8.62 0.42
N VAL A 89 13.51 -8.15 1.55
CA VAL A 89 14.31 -7.58 2.66
C VAL A 89 14.56 -8.55 3.82
N PHE A 90 13.91 -9.71 3.79
CA PHE A 90 14.06 -10.78 4.77
C PHE A 90 14.60 -12.02 4.07
N THR A 91 15.82 -12.42 4.41
CA THR A 91 16.47 -13.64 3.92
C THR A 91 16.53 -14.65 5.05
N THR A 92 17.17 -14.30 6.16
CA THR A 92 17.46 -15.19 7.30
C THR A 92 16.71 -14.79 8.58
N ALA A 93 16.04 -13.64 8.62
CA ALA A 93 15.28 -13.20 9.79
C ALA A 93 14.22 -14.22 10.25
N ASN A 94 14.17 -14.51 11.55
CA ASN A 94 13.15 -15.33 12.20
C ASN A 94 11.76 -14.65 12.20
N THR A 95 10.67 -15.42 12.38
CA THR A 95 9.27 -14.97 12.31
C THR A 95 8.97 -13.77 13.20
N LEU A 96 9.45 -13.77 14.45
CA LEU A 96 9.25 -12.63 15.36
C LEU A 96 9.95 -11.36 14.86
N ASN A 97 11.17 -11.48 14.35
CA ASN A 97 11.92 -10.36 13.77
C ASN A 97 11.17 -9.80 12.55
N ARG A 98 10.63 -10.66 11.69
CA ARG A 98 9.80 -10.24 10.55
C ARG A 98 8.52 -9.52 10.99
N PHE A 99 7.87 -10.01 12.04
CA PHE A 99 6.64 -9.41 12.59
C PHE A 99 6.87 -7.96 13.00
N ILE A 100 7.97 -7.69 13.71
CA ILE A 100 8.37 -6.32 14.09
C ILE A 100 9.05 -5.53 12.96
N GLY A 101 9.16 -6.07 11.75
CA GLY A 101 9.81 -5.37 10.63
C GLY A 101 11.32 -5.20 10.80
N GLN A 102 11.97 -6.10 11.55
CA GLN A 102 13.43 -6.18 11.64
C GLN A 102 13.99 -6.92 10.41
N THR A 103 14.56 -6.14 9.51
CA THR A 103 15.18 -6.59 8.26
C THR A 103 16.62 -7.04 8.47
N ASP A 104 17.08 -7.93 7.58
CA ASP A 104 18.49 -8.34 7.51
C ASP A 104 19.35 -7.25 6.86
N ILE A 105 18.73 -6.43 6.01
CA ILE A 105 19.34 -5.27 5.36
C ILE A 105 19.19 -4.03 6.24
N VAL A 106 20.29 -3.36 6.55
CA VAL A 106 20.32 -2.05 7.21
C VAL A 106 21.33 -1.18 6.48
N LEU A 107 20.84 -0.14 5.81
CA LEU A 107 21.68 0.78 5.05
C LEU A 107 22.03 2.02 5.87
N THR A 108 23.25 2.51 5.65
CA THR A 108 23.71 3.84 6.06
C THR A 108 22.97 4.94 5.30
N ASN A 109 23.12 6.20 5.71
CA ASN A 109 22.45 7.32 5.06
C ASN A 109 22.99 7.58 3.64
N GLU A 110 24.29 7.37 3.43
CA GLU A 110 24.93 7.52 2.11
C GLU A 110 24.44 6.44 1.15
N GLU A 111 24.41 5.19 1.59
CA GLU A 111 23.87 4.07 0.80
C GLU A 111 22.38 4.27 0.47
N LYS A 112 21.58 4.77 1.41
CA LYS A 112 20.17 5.10 1.15
C LYS A 112 20.02 6.18 0.08
N LYS A 113 20.90 7.18 0.08
CA LYS A 113 20.89 8.26 -0.91
C LYS A 113 21.25 7.72 -2.30
N ALA A 114 22.31 6.93 -2.39
CA ALA A 114 22.72 6.29 -3.65
C ALA A 114 21.61 5.35 -4.19
N LEU A 115 21.03 4.51 -3.31
CA LEU A 115 19.93 3.62 -3.66
C LEU A 115 18.68 4.41 -4.11
N TYR A 116 18.38 5.55 -3.48
CA TYR A 116 17.27 6.39 -3.89
C TYR A 116 17.47 6.97 -5.29
N GLU A 117 18.66 7.51 -5.57
CA GLU A 117 19.03 8.04 -6.88
C GLU A 117 18.94 6.96 -7.97
N GLN A 118 19.43 5.76 -7.68
CA GLN A 118 19.32 4.59 -8.56
C GLN A 118 17.85 4.24 -8.85
N GLN A 119 17.01 4.06 -7.82
CA GLN A 119 15.59 3.71 -8.01
C GLN A 119 14.83 4.78 -8.82
N VAL A 120 15.18 6.06 -8.64
CA VAL A 120 14.57 7.15 -9.41
C VAL A 120 15.03 7.13 -10.87
N ALA A 121 16.31 6.87 -11.12
CA ALA A 121 16.85 6.75 -12.48
C ALA A 121 16.22 5.57 -13.23
N GLU A 122 16.15 4.40 -12.60
CA GLU A 122 15.51 3.20 -13.16
C GLU A 122 14.03 3.44 -13.48
N LYS A 123 13.28 4.11 -12.58
CA LYS A 123 11.87 4.46 -12.82
C LYS A 123 11.72 5.38 -14.04
N LYS A 124 12.59 6.39 -14.20
CA LYS A 124 12.56 7.29 -15.36
C LYS A 124 12.90 6.56 -16.65
N GLN A 125 13.85 5.62 -16.62
CA GLN A 125 14.20 4.81 -17.79
C GLN A 125 13.04 3.91 -18.20
N MET A 126 12.41 3.22 -17.24
CA MET A 126 11.23 2.39 -17.50
C MET A 126 10.05 3.18 -18.07
N GLU A 127 9.79 4.39 -17.55
CA GLU A 127 8.72 5.25 -18.08
C GLU A 127 8.99 5.68 -19.53
N LYS A 128 10.23 6.08 -19.85
CA LYS A 128 10.64 6.40 -21.23
C LYS A 128 10.52 5.20 -22.17
N GLU A 129 10.87 4.01 -21.69
CA GLU A 129 10.77 2.78 -22.48
C GLU A 129 9.30 2.39 -22.74
N LYS A 130 8.43 2.48 -21.73
CA LYS A 130 6.99 2.29 -21.89
C LYS A 130 6.40 3.25 -22.91
N GLU A 131 6.70 4.54 -22.80
CA GLU A 131 6.22 5.54 -23.75
C GLU A 131 6.71 5.26 -25.18
N LYS A 132 7.97 4.85 -25.33
CA LYS A 132 8.53 4.45 -26.64
C LYS A 132 7.83 3.22 -27.20
N ASN A 133 7.50 2.24 -26.37
CA ASN A 133 6.81 1.03 -26.80
C ASN A 133 5.34 1.31 -27.18
N GLU A 134 4.62 2.09 -26.38
CA GLU A 134 3.26 2.54 -26.70
C GLU A 134 3.22 3.34 -28.01
N ARG A 135 4.22 4.20 -28.26
CA ARG A 135 4.35 4.91 -29.55
C ARG A 135 4.61 3.95 -30.71
N ARG A 136 5.41 2.90 -30.51
CA ARG A 136 5.69 1.88 -31.53
C ARG A 136 4.47 1.03 -31.85
N GLU A 137 3.68 0.66 -30.83
CA GLU A 137 2.43 -0.09 -30.99
C GLU A 137 1.41 0.74 -31.78
N LYS A 138 1.19 2.00 -31.40
CA LYS A 138 0.30 2.92 -32.15
C LYS A 138 0.71 3.10 -33.61
N ILE A 139 2.01 3.18 -33.90
CA ILE A 139 2.51 3.29 -35.29
C ILE A 139 2.27 1.99 -36.08
N LYS A 140 2.33 0.82 -35.42
CA LYS A 140 2.02 -0.46 -36.06
C LYS A 140 0.53 -0.58 -36.36
N GLU A 141 -0.32 -0.30 -35.38
CA GLU A 141 -1.78 -0.29 -35.53
C GLU A 141 -2.19 0.64 -36.70
N GLN A 142 -1.63 1.85 -36.77
CA GLN A 142 -1.89 2.80 -37.87
C GLN A 142 -1.37 2.35 -39.25
N ARG A 143 -0.40 1.43 -39.31
CA ARG A 143 0.08 0.86 -40.58
C ARG A 143 -0.79 -0.30 -41.02
N GLU A 144 -1.18 -1.16 -40.09
CA GLU A 144 -2.09 -2.29 -40.33
C GLU A 144 -3.47 -1.77 -40.80
N GLU A 145 -4.04 -0.75 -40.14
CA GLU A 145 -5.29 -0.12 -40.57
C GLU A 145 -5.22 0.49 -41.99
N LYS A 146 -4.05 0.98 -42.42
CA LYS A 146 -3.83 1.55 -43.76
C LYS A 146 -3.57 0.51 -44.84
N GLU A 147 -3.18 -0.71 -44.47
CA GLU A 147 -2.98 -1.83 -45.40
C GLU A 147 -4.29 -2.60 -45.63
N GLU A 148 -5.29 -2.43 -44.76
CA GLU A 148 -6.63 -3.02 -44.87
C GLU A 148 -7.66 -2.14 -45.64
N GLU A 149 -7.37 -0.86 -45.86
CA GLU A 149 -8.15 0.08 -46.72
C GLU A 149 -7.70 0.07 -48.19
#